data_AF-A0A8J5X795-F1
#
_entry.id   AF-A0A8J5X795-F1
#
_cell.length_a   1.000
_cell.length_b   1.000
_cell.length_c   1.000
_cell.angle_alpha   90.00
_cell.angle_beta   90.00
_cell.angle_gamma   90.00
#
_symmetry.space_group_name_H-M   'P 1'
#
loop_
_entity.id
_entity.type
_entity.pdbx_description
1 polymer ?
#
loop_
_entity_poly.entity_id
_entity_poly.type
_entity_poly.pdbx_seq_one_letter_code
_entity_poly.pdbx_strand_id
1 'polypeptide(L)'
;MKRKGSAGAGGGGARRAREGDAPHPVTAPALRGRSIELEKPYFRLSAMPDPSTVRPPRVLADALEVVKRRWASDLDYDYAREQLKSIRQDLTVQLLHDDLAADVYETHARIAIEADDLGEFNTCQAQLQPLHAAGHHVRHAPEFCAYRVLYNSVVPPRGSSSALVLAQLQQLNGRALRHPLIAQALDAHRAIEARDFGAFFRLWPRMANLGRHFLDRLAPEMRRLALRAACAAFEPAVPLPRLAQVLGLTDAAACLAYLRRFHRATAEHFIADGRAPADVARALAACLDEAEARIAPREGTPDELQLCTRAFRFALARQRAQRASEL
;
A
#
# COMPACT_ATOMS: atom_id res chain seq x y z
N MET A 1 -17.09 -91.38 37.11
CA MET A 1 -18.27 -91.80 36.31
C MET A 1 -18.65 -90.68 35.34
N LYS A 2 -18.78 -91.01 34.03
CA LYS A 2 -19.59 -90.42 32.92
C LYS A 2 -19.84 -88.88 32.88
N ARG A 3 -19.96 -88.15 31.76
CA ARG A 3 -19.77 -88.23 30.29
C ARG A 3 -20.12 -86.81 29.75
N LYS A 4 -19.39 -86.35 28.71
CA LYS A 4 -19.73 -85.47 27.55
C LYS A 4 -20.92 -84.47 27.52
N GLY A 5 -20.64 -83.30 26.89
CA GLY A 5 -21.51 -82.49 26.00
C GLY A 5 -21.19 -80.98 26.11
N SER A 6 -20.57 -80.24 25.16
CA SER A 6 -20.84 -79.91 23.74
C SER A 6 -21.58 -78.57 23.53
N ALA A 7 -20.97 -77.70 22.70
CA ALA A 7 -21.46 -76.46 22.05
C ALA A 7 -21.68 -75.24 22.97
N GLY A 8 -21.39 -73.98 22.60
CA GLY A 8 -21.04 -73.36 21.33
C GLY A 8 -21.63 -71.94 21.31
N ALA A 9 -20.97 -71.02 20.59
CA ALA A 9 -21.38 -69.66 20.23
C ALA A 9 -21.16 -68.53 21.25
N GLY A 10 -20.18 -67.69 20.91
CA GLY A 10 -19.97 -66.37 21.47
C GLY A 10 -20.98 -65.33 20.97
N GLY A 11 -21.13 -64.28 21.77
CA GLY A 11 -21.93 -63.10 21.47
C GLY A 11 -21.53 -62.00 22.44
N GLY A 12 -20.40 -61.33 22.17
CA GLY A 12 -19.96 -60.16 22.91
C GLY A 12 -20.92 -59.00 22.67
N GLY A 13 -21.76 -58.68 23.66
CA GLY A 13 -22.62 -57.51 23.66
C GLY A 13 -21.79 -56.23 23.70
N ALA A 14 -21.71 -55.53 22.57
CA ALA A 14 -21.17 -54.19 22.49
C ALA A 14 -22.09 -53.22 23.27
N ARG A 15 -21.67 -52.83 24.48
CA ARG A 15 -22.26 -51.70 25.20
C ARG A 15 -21.97 -50.43 24.40
N ARG A 16 -23.01 -49.87 23.76
CA ARG A 16 -23.00 -48.51 23.19
C ARG A 16 -22.75 -47.50 24.32
N ALA A 17 -21.58 -46.85 24.30
CA ALA A 17 -21.34 -45.66 25.09
C ALA A 17 -22.25 -44.54 24.55
N ARG A 18 -22.97 -43.87 25.46
CA ARG A 18 -23.79 -42.70 25.14
C ARG A 18 -22.85 -41.52 24.90
N GLU A 19 -22.82 -41.01 23.67
CA GLU A 19 -22.32 -39.68 23.37
C GLU A 19 -23.24 -38.67 24.08
N GLY A 20 -22.67 -37.90 24.99
CA GLY A 20 -23.39 -36.90 25.76
C GLY A 20 -22.41 -35.86 26.28
N ASP A 21 -22.53 -34.66 25.70
CA ASP A 21 -22.02 -33.38 26.17
C ASP A 21 -20.51 -33.10 26.02
N ALA A 22 -20.10 -32.87 24.77
CA ALA A 22 -18.95 -32.01 24.50
C ALA A 22 -19.40 -30.54 24.74
N PRO A 23 -18.67 -29.74 25.55
CA PRO A 23 -19.08 -28.37 25.84
C PRO A 23 -19.11 -27.57 24.54
N HIS A 24 -20.30 -27.10 24.15
CA HIS A 24 -20.42 -26.07 23.13
C HIS A 24 -19.58 -24.86 23.55
N PRO A 25 -18.71 -24.32 22.69
CA PRO A 25 -18.00 -23.09 23.02
C PRO A 25 -19.05 -21.99 23.19
N VAL A 26 -19.24 -21.55 24.43
CA VAL A 26 -20.08 -20.40 24.75
C VAL A 26 -19.39 -19.19 24.13
N THR A 27 -19.79 -18.81 22.92
CA THR A 27 -19.41 -17.54 22.33
C THR A 27 -19.96 -16.45 23.24
N ALA A 28 -19.08 -15.80 24.00
CA ALA A 28 -19.43 -14.64 24.80
C ALA A 28 -20.23 -13.65 23.91
N PRO A 29 -21.35 -13.10 24.39
CA PRO A 29 -22.15 -12.19 23.58
C PRO A 29 -21.28 -11.01 23.14
N ALA A 30 -21.28 -10.73 21.84
CA ALA A 30 -20.56 -9.59 21.28
C ALA A 30 -20.96 -8.32 22.06
N LEU A 31 -19.97 -7.54 22.47
CA LEU A 31 -20.18 -6.27 23.16
C LEU A 31 -21.13 -5.42 22.31
N ARG A 32 -22.16 -4.84 22.94
CA ARG A 32 -23.07 -3.89 22.28
C ARG A 32 -22.96 -2.54 22.95
N GLY A 33 -22.44 -1.56 22.21
CA GLY A 33 -22.30 -0.19 22.67
C GLY A 33 -23.64 0.47 22.99
N ARG A 34 -23.64 1.40 23.95
CA ARG A 34 -24.79 2.24 24.31
C ARG A 34 -24.49 3.74 24.29
N SER A 35 -23.24 4.14 24.02
CA SER A 35 -22.87 5.56 23.93
C SER A 35 -23.61 6.25 22.79
N ILE A 36 -24.05 7.49 23.02
CA ILE A 36 -24.65 8.38 22.02
C ILE A 36 -23.74 9.54 21.64
N GLU A 37 -22.52 9.58 22.18
CA GLU A 37 -21.53 10.62 21.86
C GLU A 37 -21.05 10.43 20.42
N LEU A 38 -21.08 11.49 19.62
CA LEU A 38 -20.58 11.44 18.23
C LEU A 38 -19.06 11.62 18.18
N GLU A 39 -18.53 12.52 18.98
CA GLU A 39 -17.11 12.78 19.12
C GLU A 39 -16.62 12.24 20.46
N LYS A 40 -15.55 11.44 20.44
CA LYS A 40 -15.00 10.81 21.64
C LYS A 40 -13.49 10.61 21.49
N PRO A 41 -12.67 10.97 22.49
CA PRO A 41 -11.22 10.76 22.44
C PRO A 41 -10.87 9.28 22.26
N TYR A 42 -9.75 9.03 21.59
CA TYR A 42 -9.22 7.68 21.43
C TYR A 42 -8.38 7.28 22.65
N PHE A 43 -8.70 6.13 23.25
CA PHE A 43 -7.92 5.58 24.37
C PHE A 43 -7.37 4.20 24.01
N ARG A 44 -6.11 3.92 24.34
CA ARG A 44 -5.58 2.55 24.18
C ARG A 44 -6.20 1.65 25.26
N LEU A 45 -7.01 0.68 24.84
CA LEU A 45 -7.67 -0.24 25.76
C LEU A 45 -6.69 -1.34 26.19
N SER A 46 -6.65 -1.60 27.50
CA SER A 46 -5.93 -2.74 28.11
C SER A 46 -6.89 -3.83 28.63
N ALA A 47 -8.20 -3.54 28.64
CA ALA A 47 -9.27 -4.42 29.07
C ALA A 47 -10.54 -4.17 28.23
N MET A 48 -11.56 -5.02 28.42
CA MET A 48 -12.86 -4.82 27.77
C MET A 48 -13.47 -3.48 28.24
N PRO A 49 -13.87 -2.58 27.32
CA PRO A 49 -14.44 -1.30 27.69
C PRO A 49 -15.87 -1.46 28.23
N ASP A 50 -16.31 -0.48 29.02
CA ASP A 50 -17.71 -0.41 29.45
C ASP A 50 -18.61 -0.19 28.21
N PRO A 51 -19.69 -0.98 28.03
CA PRO A 51 -20.63 -0.77 26.93
C PRO A 51 -21.18 0.67 26.82
N SER A 52 -21.31 1.39 27.94
CA SER A 52 -21.75 2.80 27.97
C SER A 52 -20.77 3.76 27.30
N THR A 53 -19.49 3.39 27.17
CA THR A 53 -18.46 4.21 26.50
C THR A 53 -18.26 3.82 25.03
N VAL A 54 -18.96 2.80 24.53
CA VAL A 54 -18.83 2.32 23.14
C VAL A 54 -20.06 2.73 22.34
N ARG A 55 -19.87 3.30 21.13
CA ARG A 55 -20.98 3.71 20.26
C ARG A 55 -21.60 2.49 19.55
N PRO A 56 -22.92 2.32 19.52
CA PRO A 56 -23.57 1.31 18.66
C PRO A 56 -23.49 1.70 17.17
N PRO A 57 -23.75 0.76 16.24
CA PRO A 57 -23.60 0.96 14.79
C PRO A 57 -24.22 2.25 14.23
N ARG A 58 -25.45 2.58 14.64
CA ARG A 58 -26.13 3.81 14.19
C ARG A 58 -25.35 5.09 14.54
N VAL A 59 -24.80 5.14 15.75
CA VAL A 59 -24.05 6.30 16.26
C VAL A 59 -22.65 6.33 15.64
N LEU A 60 -22.06 5.17 15.33
CA LEU A 60 -20.80 5.07 14.59
C LEU A 60 -20.93 5.64 13.17
N ALA A 61 -22.05 5.37 12.49
CA ALA A 61 -22.34 5.95 11.19
C ALA A 61 -22.49 7.48 11.27
N ASP A 62 -23.26 7.98 12.24
CA ASP A 62 -23.41 9.43 12.45
C ASP A 62 -22.08 10.10 12.80
N ALA A 63 -21.26 9.46 13.64
CA ALA A 63 -19.93 9.93 14.02
C ALA A 63 -18.98 10.00 12.81
N LEU A 64 -19.01 8.98 11.94
CA LEU A 64 -18.24 9.00 10.69
C LEU A 64 -18.62 10.19 9.81
N GLU A 65 -19.91 10.49 9.68
CA GLU A 65 -20.39 11.62 8.89
C GLU A 65 -19.98 12.97 9.50
N VAL A 66 -19.90 13.09 10.82
CA VAL A 66 -19.31 14.28 11.48
C VAL A 66 -17.85 14.45 11.06
N VAL A 67 -17.05 13.38 11.10
CA VAL A 67 -15.64 13.43 10.71
C VAL A 67 -15.49 13.80 9.23
N LYS A 68 -16.25 13.18 8.32
CA LYS A 68 -16.21 13.49 6.88
C LYS A 68 -16.52 14.96 6.60
N ARG A 69 -17.57 15.52 7.22
CA ARG A 69 -17.94 16.94 7.08
C ARG A 69 -16.84 17.88 7.59
N ARG A 70 -16.23 17.53 8.73
CA ARG A 70 -15.17 18.34 9.34
C ARG A 70 -13.87 18.28 8.54
N TRP A 71 -13.48 17.10 8.04
CA TRP A 71 -12.34 16.97 7.12
C TRP A 71 -12.53 17.85 5.89
N ALA A 72 -13.72 17.83 5.28
CA ALA A 72 -14.02 18.62 4.09
C ALA A 72 -14.00 20.15 4.30
N SER A 73 -14.13 20.63 5.55
CA SER A 73 -14.16 22.07 5.89
C SER A 73 -12.83 22.56 6.44
N ASP A 74 -12.25 21.84 7.41
CA ASP A 74 -11.14 22.34 8.22
C ASP A 74 -9.79 21.70 7.84
N LEU A 75 -9.80 20.54 7.17
CA LEU A 75 -8.60 19.73 6.90
C LEU A 75 -7.74 19.44 8.16
N ASP A 76 -8.39 19.42 9.33
CA ASP A 76 -7.73 19.11 10.61
C ASP A 76 -7.45 17.61 10.72
N TYR A 77 -6.22 17.23 10.35
CA TYR A 77 -5.81 15.83 10.34
C TYR A 77 -5.70 15.24 11.74
N ASP A 78 -5.23 16.01 12.74
CA ASP A 78 -5.07 15.50 14.09
C ASP A 78 -6.43 15.13 14.70
N TYR A 79 -7.43 15.98 14.50
CA TYR A 79 -8.82 15.68 14.85
C TYR A 79 -9.35 14.45 14.10
N ALA A 80 -9.25 14.43 12.76
CA ALA A 80 -9.81 13.34 11.95
C ALA A 80 -9.18 11.99 12.32
N ARG A 81 -7.85 11.95 12.46
CA ARG A 81 -7.08 10.76 12.87
C ARG A 81 -7.52 10.26 14.23
N GLU A 82 -7.67 11.14 15.22
CA GLU A 82 -8.11 10.77 16.57
C GLU A 82 -9.52 10.19 16.56
N GLN A 83 -10.47 10.88 15.93
CA GLN A 83 -11.86 10.43 15.88
C GLN A 83 -12.02 9.12 15.11
N LEU A 84 -11.32 8.94 13.99
CA LEU A 84 -11.36 7.68 13.24
C LEU A 84 -10.65 6.54 13.98
N LYS A 85 -9.63 6.81 14.79
CA LYS A 85 -9.06 5.83 15.73
C LYS A 85 -10.10 5.39 16.75
N SER A 86 -10.80 6.34 17.34
CA SER A 86 -11.89 6.11 18.30
C SER A 86 -13.03 5.30 17.69
N ILE A 87 -13.46 5.61 16.46
CA ILE A 87 -14.54 4.89 15.75
C ILE A 87 -14.11 3.45 15.41
N ARG A 88 -12.90 3.26 14.85
CA ARG A 88 -12.37 1.92 14.53
C ARG A 88 -12.22 1.05 15.77
N GLN A 89 -11.84 1.65 16.90
CA GLN A 89 -11.79 0.93 18.17
C GLN A 89 -13.16 0.41 18.60
N ASP A 90 -14.19 1.25 18.52
CA ASP A 90 -15.57 0.85 18.84
C ASP A 90 -16.08 -0.26 17.90
N LEU A 91 -15.72 -0.23 16.61
CA LEU A 91 -15.99 -1.33 15.67
C LEU A 91 -15.29 -2.63 16.12
N THR A 92 -14.00 -2.53 16.47
CA THR A 92 -13.16 -3.68 16.85
C THR A 92 -13.70 -4.39 18.08
N VAL A 93 -14.02 -3.64 19.15
CA VAL A 93 -14.49 -4.24 20.41
C VAL A 93 -15.89 -4.85 20.30
N GLN A 94 -16.68 -4.40 19.32
CA GLN A 94 -18.00 -4.96 18.99
C GLN A 94 -17.94 -6.07 17.93
N LEU A 95 -16.75 -6.39 17.40
CA LEU A 95 -16.50 -7.37 16.34
C LEU A 95 -17.30 -7.07 15.05
N LEU A 96 -17.47 -5.79 14.73
CA LEU A 96 -18.18 -5.35 13.53
C LEU A 96 -17.25 -5.40 12.31
N HIS A 97 -17.61 -6.23 11.33
CA HIS A 97 -16.87 -6.45 10.09
C HIS A 97 -17.82 -6.40 8.88
N ASP A 98 -18.53 -5.28 8.72
CA ASP A 98 -19.55 -5.07 7.70
C ASP A 98 -19.23 -3.85 6.81
N ASP A 99 -20.20 -3.39 6.01
CA ASP A 99 -20.04 -2.25 5.12
C ASP A 99 -19.75 -0.94 5.89
N LEU A 100 -20.26 -0.78 7.12
CA LEU A 100 -19.91 0.37 7.96
C LEU A 100 -18.43 0.33 8.35
N ALA A 101 -17.93 -0.84 8.74
CA ALA A 101 -16.51 -1.00 9.01
C ALA A 101 -15.67 -0.66 7.77
N ALA A 102 -16.05 -1.16 6.60
CA ALA A 102 -15.38 -0.82 5.34
C ALA A 102 -15.36 0.70 5.10
N ASP A 103 -16.49 1.41 5.21
CA ASP A 103 -16.56 2.87 5.01
C ASP A 103 -15.64 3.64 5.95
N VAL A 104 -15.60 3.27 7.24
CA VAL A 104 -14.71 3.88 8.24
C VAL A 104 -13.25 3.69 7.86
N TYR A 105 -12.84 2.46 7.55
CA TYR A 105 -11.43 2.17 7.23
C TYR A 105 -11.01 2.79 5.90
N GLU A 106 -11.89 2.82 4.89
CA GLU A 106 -11.62 3.46 3.60
C GLU A 106 -11.50 4.97 3.74
N THR A 107 -12.40 5.60 4.50
CA THR A 107 -12.35 7.03 4.81
C THR A 107 -11.03 7.38 5.50
N HIS A 108 -10.66 6.64 6.53
CA HIS A 108 -9.42 6.92 7.26
C HIS A 108 -8.18 6.67 6.40
N ALA A 109 -8.17 5.61 5.60
CA ALA A 109 -7.07 5.33 4.68
C ALA A 109 -6.87 6.45 3.66
N ARG A 110 -7.94 7.00 3.07
CA ARG A 110 -7.86 8.13 2.13
C ARG A 110 -7.34 9.40 2.79
N ILE A 111 -7.89 9.77 3.94
CA ILE A 111 -7.44 10.93 4.74
C ILE A 111 -5.95 10.78 5.11
N ALA A 112 -5.52 9.59 5.53
CA ALA A 112 -4.13 9.33 5.87
C ALA A 112 -3.19 9.48 4.65
N ILE A 113 -3.61 9.08 3.45
CA ILE A 113 -2.84 9.31 2.22
C ILE A 113 -2.73 10.81 1.91
N GLU A 114 -3.85 11.54 2.00
CA GLU A 114 -3.88 13.00 1.76
C GLU A 114 -2.98 13.76 2.75
N ALA A 115 -2.96 13.34 4.01
CA ALA A 115 -2.16 13.91 5.08
C ALA A 115 -0.72 13.39 5.16
N ASP A 116 -0.29 12.57 4.19
CA ASP A 116 1.06 12.01 4.13
C ASP A 116 1.44 11.14 5.35
N ASP A 117 0.48 10.39 5.89
CA ASP A 117 0.66 9.42 6.99
C ASP A 117 0.51 7.97 6.48
N LEU A 118 1.56 7.48 5.84
CA LEU A 118 1.58 6.12 5.29
C LEU A 118 1.56 5.02 6.37
N GLY A 119 1.97 5.33 7.60
CA GLY A 119 1.89 4.39 8.72
C GLY A 119 0.45 4.11 9.13
N GLU A 120 -0.37 5.16 9.21
CA GLU A 120 -1.80 5.04 9.50
C GLU A 120 -2.57 4.41 8.33
N PHE A 121 -2.23 4.78 7.08
CA PHE A 121 -2.75 4.12 5.89
C PHE A 121 -2.50 2.60 5.94
N ASN A 122 -1.28 2.17 6.24
CA ASN A 122 -0.94 0.74 6.28
C ASN A 122 -1.71 0.00 7.39
N THR A 123 -1.95 0.66 8.52
CA THR A 123 -2.80 0.14 9.61
C THR A 123 -4.23 -0.09 9.13
N CYS A 124 -4.80 0.86 8.37
CA CYS A 124 -6.12 0.70 7.77
C CYS A 124 -6.15 -0.42 6.71
N GLN A 125 -5.11 -0.47 5.87
CA GLN A 125 -5.01 -1.42 4.77
C GLN A 125 -5.07 -2.88 5.25
N ALA A 126 -4.41 -3.20 6.37
CA ALA A 126 -4.44 -4.53 6.96
C ALA A 126 -5.86 -5.01 7.34
N GLN A 127 -6.76 -4.07 7.68
CA GLN A 127 -8.16 -4.36 8.01
C GLN A 127 -9.06 -4.34 6.78
N LEU A 128 -8.77 -3.50 5.79
CA LEU A 128 -9.52 -3.45 4.52
C LEU A 128 -9.35 -4.72 3.69
N GLN A 129 -8.19 -5.36 3.73
CA GLN A 129 -7.95 -6.57 2.93
C GLN A 129 -8.95 -7.70 3.21
N PRO A 130 -9.17 -8.15 4.47
CA PRO A 130 -10.20 -9.15 4.75
C PRO A 130 -11.62 -8.64 4.50
N LEU A 131 -11.93 -7.36 4.75
CA LEU A 131 -13.26 -6.78 4.49
C LEU A 131 -13.62 -6.82 3.00
N HIS A 132 -12.71 -6.40 2.12
CA HIS A 132 -12.89 -6.47 0.68
C HIS A 132 -12.96 -7.91 0.16
N ALA A 133 -12.18 -8.82 0.74
CA ALA A 133 -12.23 -10.24 0.40
C ALA A 133 -13.58 -10.89 0.81
N ALA A 134 -14.20 -10.40 1.88
CA ALA A 134 -15.53 -10.81 2.32
C ALA A 134 -16.68 -10.21 1.49
N GLY A 135 -16.39 -9.29 0.56
CA GLY A 135 -17.38 -8.70 -0.33
C GLY A 135 -17.93 -7.33 0.14
N HIS A 136 -17.38 -6.75 1.20
CA HIS A 136 -17.72 -5.38 1.59
C HIS A 136 -17.06 -4.39 0.63
N HIS A 137 -17.82 -3.41 0.14
CA HIS A 137 -17.32 -2.35 -0.74
C HIS A 137 -16.48 -2.84 -1.95
N VAL A 138 -16.93 -3.91 -2.63
CA VAL A 138 -16.20 -4.54 -3.77
C VAL A 138 -15.77 -3.54 -4.85
N ARG A 139 -16.53 -2.46 -5.05
CA ARG A 139 -16.22 -1.41 -6.03
C ARG A 139 -14.93 -0.65 -5.70
N HIS A 140 -14.58 -0.51 -4.43
CA HIS A 140 -13.39 0.19 -3.97
C HIS A 140 -12.18 -0.75 -3.81
N ALA A 141 -12.38 -2.07 -3.75
CA ALA A 141 -11.29 -3.03 -3.61
C ALA A 141 -10.14 -2.84 -4.64
N PRO A 142 -10.39 -2.53 -5.93
CA PRO A 142 -9.31 -2.28 -6.88
C PRO A 142 -8.50 -1.00 -6.60
N GLU A 143 -9.14 0.04 -6.04
CA GLU A 143 -8.46 1.27 -5.61
C GLU A 143 -7.46 0.97 -4.50
N PHE A 144 -7.91 0.32 -3.42
CA PHE A 144 -7.04 0.01 -2.28
C PHE A 144 -5.98 -1.04 -2.62
N CYS A 145 -6.27 -1.93 -3.56
CA CYS A 145 -5.26 -2.83 -4.13
C CYS A 145 -4.15 -2.04 -4.86
N ALA A 146 -4.51 -1.03 -5.65
CA ALA A 146 -3.56 -0.15 -6.33
C ALA A 146 -2.71 0.64 -5.33
N TYR A 147 -3.32 1.21 -4.29
CA TYR A 147 -2.58 1.91 -3.22
C TYR A 147 -1.59 1.00 -2.50
N ARG A 148 -1.94 -0.26 -2.24
CA ARG A 148 -1.00 -1.22 -1.61
C ARG A 148 0.22 -1.52 -2.50
N VAL A 149 0.04 -1.62 -3.82
CA VAL A 149 1.16 -1.77 -4.77
C VAL A 149 2.08 -0.55 -4.72
N LEU A 150 1.50 0.66 -4.71
CA LEU A 150 2.25 1.90 -4.63
C LEU A 150 2.97 2.05 -3.28
N TYR A 151 2.29 1.76 -2.17
CA TYR A 151 2.87 1.76 -0.83
C TYR A 151 4.11 0.87 -0.75
N ASN A 152 4.02 -0.37 -1.25
CA ASN A 152 5.15 -1.31 -1.27
C ASN A 152 6.33 -0.81 -2.12
N SER A 153 6.08 0.10 -3.08
CA SER A 153 7.11 0.72 -3.91
C SER A 153 7.78 1.93 -3.24
N VAL A 154 7.08 2.59 -2.30
CA VAL A 154 7.58 3.79 -1.59
C VAL A 154 8.26 3.43 -0.27
N VAL A 155 7.66 2.52 0.49
CA VAL A 155 8.13 2.10 1.82
C VAL A 155 8.38 0.60 1.78
N PRO A 156 9.46 0.14 1.10
CA PRO A 156 9.80 -1.27 1.15
C PRO A 156 10.12 -1.63 2.61
N PRO A 157 9.42 -2.61 3.22
CA PRO A 157 9.90 -3.28 4.41
C PRO A 157 11.31 -3.82 4.17
N ARG A 158 12.04 -4.19 5.22
CA ARG A 158 13.31 -4.93 5.07
C ARG A 158 13.10 -6.12 4.13
N GLY A 159 13.56 -6.03 2.89
CA GLY A 159 13.24 -6.96 1.80
C GLY A 159 12.98 -6.27 0.46
N SER A 160 12.65 -7.06 -0.56
CA SER A 160 12.40 -6.57 -1.93
C SER A 160 10.96 -6.10 -2.13
N SER A 161 10.77 -4.83 -2.50
CA SER A 161 9.49 -4.22 -2.92
C SER A 161 8.74 -5.12 -3.93
N SER A 162 9.48 -5.67 -4.91
CA SER A 162 8.96 -6.59 -5.93
C SER A 162 8.44 -7.91 -5.36
N ALA A 163 9.05 -8.47 -4.31
CA ALA A 163 8.59 -9.72 -3.69
C ALA A 163 7.21 -9.56 -3.02
N LEU A 164 6.99 -8.42 -2.36
CA LEU A 164 5.73 -8.12 -1.67
C LEU A 164 4.60 -7.84 -2.65
N VAL A 165 4.89 -7.06 -3.70
CA VAL A 165 3.95 -6.87 -4.81
C VAL A 165 3.60 -8.24 -5.41
N LEU A 166 4.57 -9.11 -5.67
CA LEU A 166 4.31 -10.44 -6.21
C LEU A 166 3.43 -11.31 -5.30
N ALA A 167 3.72 -11.35 -4.00
CA ALA A 167 2.92 -12.10 -3.03
C ALA A 167 1.46 -11.61 -3.00
N GLN A 168 1.26 -10.29 -3.11
CA GLN A 168 -0.08 -9.71 -3.24
C GLN A 168 -0.78 -10.13 -4.54
N LEU A 169 -0.08 -10.11 -5.68
CA LEU A 169 -0.67 -10.47 -6.97
C LEU A 169 -1.10 -11.94 -7.01
N GLN A 170 -0.43 -12.83 -6.29
CA GLN A 170 -0.81 -14.24 -6.17
C GLN A 170 -2.17 -14.44 -5.49
N GLN A 171 -2.59 -13.51 -4.64
CA GLN A 171 -3.88 -13.55 -3.95
C GLN A 171 -5.03 -13.02 -4.82
N LEU A 172 -4.74 -12.39 -5.95
CA LEU A 172 -5.74 -11.81 -6.84
C LEU A 172 -6.12 -12.80 -7.95
N ASN A 173 -7.40 -12.84 -8.31
CA ASN A 173 -7.83 -13.56 -9.50
C ASN A 173 -7.41 -12.83 -10.80
N GLY A 174 -7.37 -13.55 -11.92
CA GLY A 174 -6.92 -13.00 -13.21
C GLY A 174 -7.75 -11.79 -13.70
N ARG A 175 -9.02 -11.68 -13.30
CA ARG A 175 -9.89 -10.54 -13.64
C ARG A 175 -9.51 -9.28 -12.85
N ALA A 176 -9.24 -9.40 -11.56
CA ALA A 176 -8.80 -8.29 -10.71
C ALA A 176 -7.48 -7.70 -11.20
N LEU A 177 -6.55 -8.53 -11.66
CA LEU A 177 -5.27 -8.09 -12.24
C LEU A 177 -5.41 -7.25 -13.52
N ARG A 178 -6.57 -7.30 -14.20
CA ARG A 178 -6.84 -6.52 -15.40
C ARG A 178 -7.52 -5.18 -15.10
N HIS A 179 -7.84 -4.90 -13.84
CA HIS A 179 -8.47 -3.64 -13.47
C HIS A 179 -7.54 -2.45 -13.81
N PRO A 180 -8.05 -1.38 -14.45
CA PRO A 180 -7.20 -0.24 -14.89
C PRO A 180 -6.38 0.39 -13.77
N LEU A 181 -6.96 0.54 -12.57
CA LEU A 181 -6.27 1.11 -11.40
C LEU A 181 -5.06 0.26 -10.96
N ILE A 182 -5.23 -1.07 -10.93
CA ILE A 182 -4.18 -2.01 -10.53
C ILE A 182 -3.10 -2.05 -11.61
N ALA A 183 -3.50 -2.09 -12.89
CA ALA A 183 -2.56 -2.07 -14.00
C ALA A 183 -1.69 -0.80 -14.00
N GLN A 184 -2.30 0.38 -13.78
CA GLN A 184 -1.57 1.64 -13.68
C GLN A 184 -0.58 1.65 -12.52
N ALA A 185 -0.98 1.17 -11.33
CA ALA A 185 -0.07 1.07 -10.19
C ALA A 185 1.09 0.10 -10.44
N LEU A 186 0.85 -1.00 -11.15
CA LEU A 186 1.90 -1.93 -11.57
C LEU A 186 2.86 -1.33 -12.59
N ASP A 187 2.36 -0.51 -13.52
CA ASP A 187 3.22 0.21 -14.47
C ASP A 187 4.07 1.27 -13.75
N ALA A 188 3.52 1.96 -12.74
CA ALA A 188 4.29 2.87 -11.89
C ALA A 188 5.37 2.12 -11.10
N HIS A 189 5.02 1.00 -10.45
CA HIS A 189 5.97 0.13 -9.76
C HIS A 189 7.12 -0.32 -10.68
N ARG A 190 6.81 -0.74 -11.91
CA ARG A 190 7.83 -1.10 -12.93
C ARG A 190 8.75 0.06 -13.26
N ALA A 191 8.20 1.25 -13.45
CA ALA A 191 8.99 2.44 -13.76
C ALA A 191 9.94 2.80 -12.60
N ILE A 192 9.50 2.61 -11.36
CA ILE A 192 10.31 2.82 -10.15
C ILE A 192 11.46 1.80 -10.10
N GLU A 193 11.15 0.51 -10.14
CA GLU A 193 12.15 -0.56 -10.03
C GLU A 193 13.17 -0.54 -11.17
N ALA A 194 12.72 -0.24 -12.40
CA ALA A 194 13.61 -0.14 -13.56
C ALA A 194 14.36 1.19 -13.66
N ARG A 195 14.11 2.14 -12.75
CA ARG A 195 14.58 3.54 -12.86
C ARG A 195 14.26 4.17 -14.22
N ASP A 196 13.11 3.83 -14.79
CA ASP A 196 12.61 4.45 -16.03
C ASP A 196 11.99 5.81 -15.70
N PHE A 197 12.84 6.84 -15.65
CA PHE A 197 12.46 8.21 -15.30
C PHE A 197 11.39 8.76 -16.24
N GLY A 198 11.48 8.44 -17.53
CA GLY A 198 10.51 8.89 -18.52
C GLY A 198 9.14 8.29 -18.25
N ALA A 199 9.04 6.98 -18.01
CA ALA A 199 7.79 6.34 -17.66
C ALA A 199 7.23 6.86 -16.33
N PHE A 200 8.10 7.02 -15.32
CA PHE A 200 7.71 7.54 -14.01
C PHE A 200 7.06 8.92 -14.14
N PHE A 201 7.71 9.90 -14.78
CA PHE A 201 7.17 11.25 -14.90
C PHE A 201 6.01 11.37 -15.91
N ARG A 202 5.85 10.42 -16.85
CA ARG A 202 4.63 10.31 -17.67
C ARG A 202 3.43 9.83 -16.86
N LEU A 203 3.64 8.88 -15.94
CA LEU A 203 2.58 8.31 -15.10
C LEU A 203 2.24 9.22 -13.92
N TRP A 204 3.22 9.90 -13.35
CA TRP A 204 3.11 10.74 -12.15
C TRP A 204 1.89 11.69 -12.13
N PRO A 205 1.67 12.55 -13.14
CA PRO A 205 0.51 13.45 -13.14
C PRO A 205 -0.80 12.77 -13.57
N ARG A 206 -0.76 11.52 -14.03
CA ARG A 206 -1.91 10.77 -14.58
C ARG A 206 -2.44 9.71 -13.62
N MET A 207 -1.82 9.55 -12.46
CA MET A 207 -2.24 8.57 -11.47
C MET A 207 -3.70 8.80 -11.09
N ALA A 208 -4.49 7.73 -11.13
CA ALA A 208 -5.87 7.77 -10.70
C ALA A 208 -5.97 7.93 -9.17
N ASN A 209 -7.07 8.55 -8.73
CA ASN A 209 -7.41 8.78 -7.32
C ASN A 209 -6.22 9.42 -6.57
N LEU A 210 -5.89 8.91 -5.38
CA LEU A 210 -4.78 9.40 -4.55
C LEU A 210 -3.43 8.79 -4.93
N GLY A 211 -3.32 8.09 -6.06
CA GLY A 211 -2.09 7.40 -6.46
C GLY A 211 -0.88 8.33 -6.60
N ARG A 212 -1.10 9.61 -6.95
CA ARG A 212 -0.03 10.60 -7.07
C ARG A 212 0.68 10.89 -5.75
N HIS A 213 -0.04 10.87 -4.61
CA HIS A 213 0.53 11.16 -3.29
C HIS A 213 1.69 10.21 -2.94
N PHE A 214 1.56 8.93 -3.32
CA PHE A 214 2.64 7.96 -3.16
C PHE A 214 3.86 8.33 -4.01
N LEU A 215 3.64 8.72 -5.26
CA LEU A 215 4.72 9.05 -6.20
C LEU A 215 5.37 10.40 -5.90
N ASP A 216 4.66 11.35 -5.29
CA ASP A 216 5.21 12.64 -4.87
C ASP A 216 6.41 12.48 -3.94
N ARG A 217 6.41 11.45 -3.08
CA ARG A 217 7.54 11.11 -2.21
C ARG A 217 8.77 10.61 -2.96
N LEU A 218 8.55 9.89 -4.06
CA LEU A 218 9.64 9.35 -4.89
C LEU A 218 10.13 10.33 -5.94
N ALA A 219 9.33 11.34 -6.30
CA ALA A 219 9.67 12.28 -7.35
C ALA A 219 11.01 13.01 -7.14
N PRO A 220 11.36 13.52 -5.93
CA PRO A 220 12.68 14.13 -5.70
C PRO A 220 13.83 13.16 -5.97
N GLU A 221 13.73 11.93 -5.48
CA GLU A 221 14.77 10.91 -5.65
C GLU A 221 14.88 10.46 -7.11
N MET A 222 13.74 10.26 -7.79
CA MET A 222 13.71 9.94 -9.21
C MET A 222 14.33 11.07 -10.05
N ARG A 223 14.09 12.35 -9.72
CA ARG A 223 14.76 13.48 -10.40
C ARG A 223 16.26 13.49 -10.14
N ARG A 224 16.69 13.18 -8.92
CA ARG A 224 18.11 13.09 -8.54
C ARG A 224 18.83 12.02 -9.36
N LEU A 225 18.29 10.81 -9.38
CA LEU A 225 18.83 9.68 -10.15
C LEU A 225 18.79 9.95 -11.67
N ALA A 226 17.72 10.56 -12.16
CA ALA A 226 17.56 10.95 -13.55
C ALA A 226 18.63 11.96 -13.99
N LEU A 227 18.88 12.97 -13.16
CA LEU A 227 19.91 13.98 -13.40
C LEU A 227 21.29 13.35 -13.47
N ARG A 228 21.61 12.44 -12.54
CA ARG A 228 22.85 11.66 -12.55
C ARG A 228 23.03 10.87 -13.83
N ALA A 229 22.00 10.10 -14.21
CA ALA A 229 22.04 9.27 -15.41
C ALA A 229 22.19 10.11 -16.69
N ALA A 230 21.49 11.24 -16.78
CA ALA A 230 21.61 12.16 -17.91
C ALA A 230 23.03 12.75 -18.00
N CYS A 231 23.59 13.19 -16.88
CA CYS A 231 24.96 13.70 -16.81
C CYS A 231 26.00 12.66 -17.24
N ALA A 232 25.82 11.38 -16.91
CA ALA A 232 26.73 10.32 -17.32
C ALA A 232 26.57 9.90 -18.80
N ALA A 233 25.35 9.98 -19.35
CA ALA A 233 25.05 9.47 -20.70
C ALA A 233 25.31 10.49 -21.83
N PHE A 234 25.25 11.79 -21.55
CA PHE A 234 25.43 12.84 -22.56
C PHE A 234 26.81 13.47 -22.44
N GLU A 235 27.76 13.02 -23.26
CA GLU A 235 29.04 13.70 -23.50
C GLU A 235 29.02 14.45 -24.85
N PRO A 236 29.63 15.65 -24.96
CA PRO A 236 30.29 16.42 -23.90
C PRO A 236 29.32 17.32 -23.10
N ALA A 237 28.04 17.40 -23.49
CA ALA A 237 27.04 18.20 -22.79
C ALA A 237 25.59 17.73 -23.00
N VAL A 238 24.75 17.98 -21.99
CA VAL A 238 23.30 17.71 -22.05
C VAL A 238 22.55 18.97 -22.53
N PRO A 239 21.66 18.91 -23.53
CA PRO A 239 20.76 20.02 -23.83
C PRO A 239 19.68 20.19 -22.75
N LEU A 240 19.45 21.43 -22.28
CA LEU A 240 18.42 21.73 -21.27
C LEU A 240 17.02 21.21 -21.60
N PRO A 241 16.50 21.30 -22.86
CA PRO A 241 15.20 20.73 -23.19
C PRO A 241 15.13 19.21 -23.00
N ARG A 242 16.23 18.51 -23.30
CA ARG A 242 16.32 17.05 -23.12
C ARG A 242 16.37 16.69 -21.64
N LEU A 243 17.11 17.47 -20.86
CA LEU A 243 17.16 17.31 -19.41
C LEU A 243 15.79 17.57 -18.77
N ALA A 244 15.08 18.62 -19.18
CA ALA A 244 13.72 18.92 -18.73
C ALA A 244 12.79 17.72 -18.93
N GLN A 245 12.82 17.11 -20.12
CA GLN A 245 12.01 15.93 -20.43
C GLN A 245 12.32 14.74 -19.52
N VAL A 246 13.61 14.47 -19.26
CA VAL A 246 14.05 13.34 -18.42
C VAL A 246 13.67 13.58 -16.94
N LEU A 247 13.67 14.83 -16.48
CA LEU A 247 13.29 15.23 -15.13
C LEU A 247 11.77 15.42 -14.93
N GLY A 248 10.97 15.23 -15.99
CA GLY A 248 9.53 15.45 -15.94
C GLY A 248 9.15 16.92 -15.72
N LEU A 249 9.93 17.84 -16.27
CA LEU A 249 9.71 19.28 -16.21
C LEU A 249 9.12 19.79 -17.53
N THR A 250 8.38 20.89 -17.46
CA THR A 250 7.60 21.41 -18.60
C THR A 250 8.48 21.87 -19.75
N ASP A 251 9.59 22.53 -19.44
CA ASP A 251 10.44 23.20 -20.41
C ASP A 251 11.85 23.46 -19.85
N ALA A 252 12.71 24.03 -20.69
CA ALA A 252 14.09 24.37 -20.33
C ALA A 252 14.17 25.43 -19.21
N ALA A 253 13.22 26.37 -19.11
CA ALA A 253 13.22 27.40 -18.09
C ALA A 253 12.89 26.81 -16.71
N ALA A 254 11.90 25.92 -16.63
CA ALA A 254 11.58 25.14 -15.44
C ALA A 254 12.75 24.24 -15.01
N CYS A 255 13.44 23.63 -15.98
CA CYS A 255 14.66 22.87 -15.72
C CYS A 255 15.76 23.75 -15.12
N LEU A 256 16.01 24.93 -15.69
CA LEU A 256 17.01 25.84 -15.16
C LEU A 256 16.65 26.34 -13.75
N ALA A 257 15.37 26.65 -13.49
CA ALA A 257 14.90 27.04 -12.17
C ALA A 257 15.09 25.92 -11.14
N TYR A 258 14.77 24.67 -11.51
CA TYR A 258 15.01 23.50 -10.67
C TYR A 258 16.50 23.35 -10.34
N LEU A 259 17.37 23.43 -11.34
CA LEU A 259 18.82 23.35 -11.14
C LEU A 259 19.33 24.47 -10.24
N ARG A 260 18.89 25.72 -10.42
CA ARG A 260 19.29 26.84 -9.55
C ARG A 260 18.90 26.62 -8.10
N ARG A 261 17.73 26.01 -7.87
CA ARG A 261 17.19 25.77 -6.53
C ARG A 261 17.89 24.62 -5.79
N PHE A 262 18.14 23.51 -6.49
CA PHE A 262 18.58 22.27 -5.85
C PHE A 262 20.02 21.85 -6.20
N HIS A 263 20.60 22.40 -7.27
CA HIS A 263 21.91 22.02 -7.83
C HIS A 263 22.66 23.27 -8.35
N ARG A 264 22.85 24.28 -7.49
CA ARG A 264 23.35 25.61 -7.87
C ARG A 264 24.65 25.59 -8.68
N ALA A 265 25.63 24.76 -8.27
CA ALA A 265 26.89 24.60 -8.98
C ALA A 265 26.71 24.10 -10.42
N THR A 266 25.74 23.22 -10.65
CA THR A 266 25.36 22.71 -11.97
C THR A 266 24.66 23.79 -12.80
N ALA A 267 23.78 24.58 -12.18
CA ALA A 267 23.03 25.63 -12.86
C ALA A 267 23.93 26.73 -13.45
N GLU A 268 24.95 27.16 -12.71
CA GLU A 268 25.88 28.21 -13.15
C GLU A 268 26.62 27.81 -14.45
N HIS A 269 26.92 26.54 -14.63
CA HIS A 269 27.55 26.02 -15.84
C HIS A 269 26.59 25.84 -17.03
N PHE A 270 25.33 25.47 -16.78
CA PHE A 270 24.31 25.41 -17.85
C PHE A 270 23.96 26.80 -18.42
N ILE A 271 24.10 27.87 -17.64
CA ILE A 271 23.77 29.25 -18.02
C ILE A 271 24.76 29.82 -19.04
N ALA A 272 26.03 29.38 -19.01
CA ALA A 272 27.07 29.93 -19.88
C ALA A 272 26.89 29.55 -21.36
N ASP A 273 26.58 28.27 -21.67
CA ASP A 273 26.56 27.77 -23.05
C ASP A 273 25.25 27.04 -23.45
N GLY A 274 24.23 27.01 -22.59
CA GLY A 274 23.03 26.17 -22.79
C GLY A 274 23.32 24.66 -22.72
N ARG A 275 24.51 24.32 -22.23
CA ARG A 275 25.17 23.01 -22.20
C ARG A 275 25.99 22.95 -20.90
N ALA A 276 25.93 21.86 -20.14
CA ALA A 276 26.86 21.65 -19.03
C ALA A 276 28.06 20.81 -19.48
N PRO A 277 29.31 21.23 -19.20
CA PRO A 277 30.51 20.46 -19.53
C PRO A 277 30.64 19.18 -18.66
N ALA A 278 31.35 18.18 -19.19
CA ALA A 278 31.41 16.81 -18.67
C ALA A 278 32.07 16.67 -17.28
N ASP A 279 32.84 17.66 -16.85
CA ASP A 279 33.44 17.79 -15.52
C ASP A 279 32.38 18.15 -14.46
N VAL A 280 31.45 19.05 -14.78
CA VAL A 280 30.32 19.42 -13.91
C VAL A 280 29.34 18.27 -13.77
N ALA A 281 29.11 17.53 -14.86
CA ALA A 281 28.33 16.30 -14.87
C ALA A 281 28.93 15.23 -13.93
N ARG A 282 30.25 15.06 -13.95
CA ARG A 282 30.98 14.16 -13.04
C ARG A 282 30.95 14.62 -11.58
N ALA A 283 31.20 15.91 -11.33
CA ALA A 283 31.16 16.48 -9.99
C ALA A 283 29.77 16.35 -9.37
N LEU A 284 28.72 16.58 -10.16
CA LEU A 284 27.34 16.37 -9.73
C LEU A 284 27.06 14.90 -9.44
N ALA A 285 27.48 13.97 -10.32
CA ALA A 285 27.33 12.54 -10.06
C ALA A 285 27.99 12.12 -8.73
N ALA A 286 29.18 12.64 -8.42
CA ALA A 286 29.87 12.39 -7.16
C ALA A 286 29.15 12.99 -5.94
N CYS A 287 28.66 14.23 -6.01
CA CYS A 287 27.84 14.80 -4.93
C CYS A 287 26.54 14.02 -4.70
N LEU A 288 25.97 13.48 -5.76
CA LEU A 288 24.80 12.62 -5.69
C LEU A 288 25.13 11.26 -5.06
N ASP A 289 26.29 10.67 -5.35
CA ASP A 289 26.79 9.46 -4.68
C ASP A 289 26.91 9.66 -3.17
N GLU A 290 27.51 10.77 -2.73
CA GLU A 290 27.65 11.08 -1.31
C GLU A 290 26.30 11.28 -0.61
N ALA A 291 25.32 11.88 -1.29
CA ALA A 291 23.97 12.04 -0.76
C ALA A 291 23.23 10.69 -0.65
N GLU A 292 23.39 9.79 -1.62
CA GLU A 292 22.79 8.44 -1.64
C GLU A 292 23.38 7.56 -0.54
N ALA A 293 24.70 7.61 -0.33
CA ALA A 293 25.39 6.89 0.74
C ALA A 293 24.95 7.33 2.16
N ARG A 294 24.44 8.55 2.32
CA ARG A 294 23.88 9.06 3.60
C ARG A 294 22.44 8.62 3.85
N ILE A 295 21.70 8.26 2.80
CA ILE A 295 20.27 7.91 2.87
C ILE A 295 20.06 6.39 2.87
N ALA A 296 20.95 5.60 2.28
CA ALA A 296 20.77 4.16 2.11
C ALA A 296 20.69 3.37 3.44
N PRO A 297 19.61 2.61 3.68
CA PRO A 297 19.64 1.48 4.60
C PRO A 297 20.44 0.32 3.96
N ARG A 298 21.23 -0.40 4.77
CA ARG A 298 22.10 -1.50 4.34
C ARG A 298 21.36 -2.56 3.50
N GLU A 299 22.04 -2.97 2.42
CA GLU A 299 21.61 -3.68 1.21
C GLU A 299 20.88 -5.03 1.40
N GLY A 300 19.96 -5.33 0.47
CA GLY A 300 19.59 -6.71 0.10
C GLY A 300 20.45 -7.20 -1.07
N THR A 301 20.63 -8.51 -1.20
CA THR A 301 21.64 -9.08 -2.11
C THR A 301 21.25 -8.95 -3.60
N PRO A 302 22.22 -8.80 -4.53
CA PRO A 302 21.93 -8.67 -5.97
C PRO A 302 21.09 -9.81 -6.57
N ASP A 303 21.20 -11.03 -6.01
CA ASP A 303 20.45 -12.20 -6.46
C ASP A 303 18.95 -12.11 -6.15
N GLU A 304 18.56 -11.47 -5.04
CA GLU A 304 17.15 -11.30 -4.66
C GLU A 304 16.42 -10.35 -5.61
N LEU A 305 17.09 -9.29 -6.08
CA LEU A 305 16.57 -8.35 -7.09
C LEU A 305 16.40 -9.01 -8.46
N GLN A 306 17.33 -9.86 -8.88
CA GLN A 306 17.25 -10.58 -10.15
C GLN A 306 16.17 -11.67 -10.16
N LEU A 307 16.03 -12.40 -9.04
CA LEU A 307 14.99 -13.43 -8.88
C LEU A 307 13.58 -12.82 -8.91
N CYS A 308 13.39 -11.69 -8.22
CA CYS A 308 12.14 -10.94 -8.21
C CYS A 308 11.78 -10.41 -9.61
N THR A 309 12.75 -9.87 -10.34
CA THR A 309 12.57 -9.39 -11.72
C THR A 309 12.18 -10.51 -12.68
N ARG A 310 12.79 -11.70 -12.56
CA ARG A 310 12.44 -12.89 -13.35
C ARG A 310 11.04 -13.41 -13.03
N ALA A 311 10.70 -13.53 -11.75
CA ALA A 311 9.38 -13.99 -11.32
C ALA A 311 8.26 -13.04 -11.74
N PHE A 312 8.50 -11.73 -11.65
CA PHE A 312 7.56 -10.70 -12.10
C PHE A 312 7.37 -10.71 -13.63
N ARG A 313 8.45 -10.86 -14.40
CA ARG A 313 8.38 -11.06 -15.87
C ARG A 313 7.62 -12.34 -16.25
N PHE A 314 7.78 -13.41 -15.47
CA PHE A 314 7.06 -14.67 -15.69
C PHE A 314 5.55 -14.55 -15.39
N ALA A 315 5.18 -13.90 -14.28
CA ALA A 315 3.78 -13.61 -13.96
C ALA A 315 3.12 -12.73 -15.04
N LEU A 316 3.88 -11.78 -15.60
CA LEU A 316 3.43 -10.91 -16.69
C LEU A 316 3.33 -11.63 -18.04
N ALA A 317 4.25 -12.54 -18.33
CA ALA A 317 4.18 -13.40 -19.53
C ALA A 317 2.93 -14.30 -19.47
N ARG A 318 2.61 -14.84 -18.29
CA ARG A 318 1.37 -15.59 -18.04
C ARG A 318 0.13 -14.73 -18.22
N GLN A 319 0.16 -13.46 -17.78
CA GLN A 319 -0.94 -12.50 -18.00
C GLN A 319 -1.14 -12.17 -19.49
N ARG A 320 -0.05 -12.01 -20.26
CA ARG A 320 -0.11 -11.77 -21.71
C ARG A 320 -0.62 -12.99 -22.47
N ALA A 321 -0.18 -14.19 -22.09
CA ALA A 321 -0.66 -15.45 -22.66
C ALA A 321 -2.16 -15.66 -22.41
N GLN A 322 -2.66 -15.34 -21.21
CA GLN A 322 -4.09 -15.42 -20.88
C GLN A 322 -4.94 -14.40 -21.67
N ARG A 323 -4.39 -13.23 -22.02
CA ARG A 323 -5.09 -12.26 -22.88
C ARG A 323 -5.14 -12.71 -24.34
N ALA A 324 -4.16 -13.48 -24.79
CA ALA A 324 -4.11 -14.01 -26.15
C ALA A 324 -5.03 -15.23 -26.35
N SER A 325 -5.39 -15.94 -25.27
CA SER A 325 -6.31 -17.10 -25.32
C SER A 325 -7.79 -16.73 -25.17
N GLU A 326 -8.11 -15.47 -24.89
CA GLU A 326 -9.49 -14.95 -24.73
C GLU A 326 -9.97 -14.13 -25.95
N LEU A 327 -9.15 -14.07 -27.02
CA LEU A 327 -9.44 -13.51 -28.36
C LEU A 327 -9.56 -14.66 -29.37
#